data_AF-A0A835ZGU6-F1
#
_entry.id   AF-A0A835ZGU6-F1
#
_cell.length_a   1.000
_cell.length_b   1.000
_cell.length_c   1.000
_cell.angle_alpha   90.00
_cell.angle_beta   90.00
_cell.angle_gamma   90.00
#
_symmetry.space_group_name_H-M   'P 1'
#
loop_
_entity.id
_entity.type
_entity.pdbx_description
1 polymer ?
#
loop_
_entity_poly.entity_id
_entity_poly.type
_entity_poly.pdbx_seq_one_letter_code
_entity_poly.pdbx_strand_id
1 'polypeptide(L)'
;MLIFCCWLLQINLLYDSECPLCLHEIKFLEKRDINGNIKFTDLAAPDYNESSPENGKIDYEAGMKVIHAVMKDGEVVQGIEVFRRVYNAIGLGWVYACTSWPVIGPVVDWLYDIWARFRLQLTGRPALAQVVKERAERLAASGVPSCNDDKACKPLR
;
A
#
# COMPACT_ATOMS: atom_id res chain seq x y z
N MET A 1 -9.70 12.84 17.85
CA MET A 1 -8.99 11.74 18.54
C MET A 1 -8.20 10.83 17.60
N LEU A 2 -8.65 10.61 16.35
CA LEU A 2 -7.91 9.82 15.33
C LEU A 2 -6.55 10.40 14.92
N ILE A 3 -6.42 11.73 14.88
CA ILE A 3 -5.19 12.43 14.45
C ILE A 3 -3.98 12.12 15.36
N PHE A 4 -4.21 11.92 16.66
CA PHE A 4 -3.14 11.62 17.61
C PHE A 4 -2.57 10.20 17.46
N CYS A 5 -3.38 9.23 17.05
CA CYS A 5 -2.93 7.84 16.84
C CYS A 5 -1.98 7.74 15.64
N CYS A 6 -2.29 8.46 14.55
CA CYS A 6 -1.45 8.49 13.35
C CYS A 6 -0.04 9.06 13.59
N TRP A 7 0.17 9.82 14.67
CA TRP A 7 1.47 10.41 15.04
C TRP A 7 2.36 9.53 15.92
N LEU A 8 1.82 8.43 16.46
CA LEU A 8 2.60 7.45 17.23
C LEU A 8 3.23 6.38 16.32
N LEU A 9 2.58 6.10 15.20
CA LEU A 9 3.01 5.14 14.18
C LEU A 9 4.27 5.65 13.44
N GLN A 10 5.17 4.73 13.08
CA GLN A 10 6.40 5.05 12.35
C GLN A 10 6.20 5.03 10.83
N ILE A 11 5.31 4.16 10.36
CA ILE A 11 5.12 3.89 8.93
C ILE A 11 3.68 3.50 8.63
N ASN A 12 3.12 4.01 7.52
CA ASN A 12 1.84 3.58 6.96
C ASN A 12 2.08 2.74 5.71
N LEU A 13 1.83 1.43 5.78
CA LEU A 13 2.00 0.47 4.70
C LEU A 13 0.72 0.36 3.87
N LEU A 14 0.80 0.76 2.61
CA LEU A 14 -0.30 0.65 1.64
C LEU A 14 -0.23 -0.72 0.96
N TYR A 15 -1.29 -1.51 1.08
CA TYR A 15 -1.31 -2.88 0.57
C TYR A 15 -2.63 -3.22 -0.13
N ASP A 16 -2.65 -4.35 -0.83
CA ASP A 16 -3.81 -4.87 -1.54
C ASP A 16 -4.31 -6.16 -0.88
N SER A 17 -5.43 -6.10 -0.16
CA SER A 17 -5.99 -7.27 0.54
C SER A 17 -6.57 -8.33 -0.40
N GLU A 18 -6.89 -7.97 -1.65
CA GLU A 18 -7.37 -8.91 -2.68
C GLU A 18 -6.21 -9.71 -3.32
N CYS A 19 -4.95 -9.41 -2.99
CA CYS A 19 -3.78 -10.21 -3.38
C CYS A 19 -3.38 -11.19 -2.27
N PRO A 20 -3.56 -12.52 -2.43
CA PRO A 20 -3.31 -13.50 -1.37
C PRO A 20 -1.87 -13.49 -0.83
N LEU A 21 -0.89 -13.23 -1.70
CA LEU A 21 0.52 -13.12 -1.31
C LEU A 21 0.79 -11.88 -0.48
N CYS A 22 0.19 -10.74 -0.85
CA CYS A 22 0.31 -9.50 -0.08
C CYS A 22 -0.39 -9.68 1.28
N LEU A 23 -1.59 -10.23 1.30
CA LEU A 23 -2.35 -10.46 2.54
C LEU A 23 -1.64 -11.43 3.49
N HIS A 24 -0.95 -12.46 2.96
CA HIS A 24 -0.14 -13.35 3.78
C HIS A 24 0.98 -12.60 4.50
N GLU A 25 1.71 -11.75 3.77
CA GLU A 25 2.77 -10.91 4.31
C GLU A 25 2.24 -9.93 5.36
N ILE A 26 1.11 -9.25 5.08
CA ILE A 26 0.48 -8.32 6.04
C ILE A 26 0.12 -9.05 7.34
N LYS A 27 -0.51 -10.23 7.27
CA LYS A 27 -0.85 -11.03 8.46
C LYS A 27 0.38 -11.46 9.26
N PHE A 28 1.52 -11.66 8.59
CA PHE A 28 2.77 -11.93 9.28
C PHE A 28 3.28 -10.67 10.01
N LEU A 29 3.29 -9.53 9.33
CA LEU A 29 3.73 -8.25 9.88
C LEU A 29 2.87 -7.81 11.07
N GLU A 30 1.54 -7.88 10.95
CA GLU A 30 0.60 -7.57 12.04
C GLU A 30 0.88 -8.39 13.32
N LYS A 31 1.27 -9.66 13.17
CA LYS A 31 1.61 -10.53 14.31
C LYS A 31 2.97 -10.21 14.93
N ARG A 32 3.89 -9.62 14.16
CA ARG A 32 5.25 -9.28 14.61
C ARG A 32 5.38 -7.84 15.09
N ASP A 33 4.47 -6.97 14.71
CA ASP A 33 4.44 -5.58 15.13
C ASP A 33 3.88 -5.41 16.56
N ILE A 34 4.65 -5.88 17.54
CA ILE A 34 4.27 -5.87 18.96
C ILE A 34 4.06 -4.43 19.48
N ASN A 35 4.77 -3.46 18.91
CA ASN A 35 4.74 -2.07 19.36
C ASN A 35 3.71 -1.22 18.62
N GLY A 36 3.03 -1.76 17.62
CA GLY A 36 2.10 -1.00 16.77
C GLY A 36 2.82 0.14 16.05
N ASN A 37 3.96 -0.15 15.42
CA ASN A 37 4.75 0.80 14.65
C ASN A 37 4.23 0.99 13.22
N ILE A 38 3.44 0.04 12.71
CA ILE A 38 2.93 0.01 11.35
C ILE A 38 1.43 0.26 11.34
N LYS A 39 1.00 1.26 10.56
CA LYS A 39 -0.40 1.37 10.12
C LYS A 39 -0.55 0.58 8.83
N PHE A 40 -1.57 -0.27 8.74
CA PHE A 40 -1.87 -1.02 7.53
C PHE A 40 -3.07 -0.40 6.83
N THR A 41 -2.87 0.17 5.64
CA THR A 41 -3.93 0.79 4.85
C THR A 41 -4.22 -0.07 3.62
N ASP A 42 -5.42 -0.62 3.56
CA ASP A 42 -5.86 -1.46 2.44
C ASP A 42 -6.39 -0.61 1.29
N LEU A 43 -5.74 -0.73 0.13
CA LEU A 43 -6.13 -0.11 -1.12
C LEU A 43 -7.46 -0.68 -1.64
N ALA A 44 -7.75 -1.96 -1.37
CA ALA A 44 -8.98 -2.59 -1.83
C ALA A 44 -10.22 -2.13 -1.02
N ALA A 45 -10.02 -1.51 0.14
CA ALA A 45 -11.10 -1.00 0.97
C ALA A 45 -11.92 0.09 0.22
N PRO A 46 -13.26 0.09 0.37
CA PRO A 46 -14.13 1.05 -0.32
C PRO A 46 -13.97 2.48 0.18
N ASP A 47 -13.45 2.68 1.39
CA ASP A 47 -13.20 3.95 2.04
C ASP A 47 -11.73 4.42 1.91
N TYR A 48 -10.91 3.75 1.10
CA TYR A 48 -9.57 4.22 0.79
C TYR A 48 -9.62 5.64 0.20
N ASN A 49 -8.97 6.59 0.87
CA ASN A 49 -8.97 7.99 0.51
C ASN A 49 -7.61 8.41 -0.07
N GLU A 50 -7.58 8.55 -1.40
CA GLU A 50 -6.40 8.95 -2.18
C GLU A 50 -5.96 10.38 -1.86
N SER A 51 -6.89 11.28 -1.50
CA SER A 51 -6.58 12.67 -1.13
C SER A 51 -5.99 12.80 0.28
N SER A 52 -5.98 11.74 1.10
CA SER A 52 -5.46 11.81 2.47
C SER A 52 -3.94 11.95 2.46
N PRO A 53 -3.37 12.97 3.13
CA PRO A 53 -1.91 13.12 3.26
C PRO A 53 -1.23 11.92 3.92
N GLU A 54 -1.93 11.21 4.80
CA GLU A 54 -1.40 10.02 5.48
C GLU A 54 -1.17 8.84 4.51
N ASN A 55 -1.84 8.87 3.35
CA ASN A 55 -1.72 7.88 2.28
C ASN A 55 -0.75 8.36 1.19
N GLY A 56 -0.01 9.46 1.42
CA GLY A 56 1.03 9.94 0.52
C GLY A 56 0.49 10.49 -0.81
N LYS A 57 -0.82 10.75 -0.89
CA LYS A 57 -1.53 11.10 -2.13
C LYS A 57 -1.38 10.05 -3.24
N ILE A 58 -1.28 8.78 -2.85
CA ILE A 58 -1.15 7.67 -3.78
C ILE A 58 -2.53 7.29 -4.31
N ASP A 59 -2.72 7.45 -5.62
CA ASP A 59 -3.93 6.98 -6.28
C ASP A 59 -4.01 5.45 -6.28
N TYR A 60 -5.23 4.92 -6.44
CA TYR A 60 -5.45 3.47 -6.40
C TYR A 60 -4.60 2.73 -7.45
N GLU A 61 -4.51 3.24 -8.67
CA GLU A 61 -3.77 2.57 -9.75
C GLU A 61 -2.25 2.53 -9.45
N ALA A 62 -1.68 3.63 -8.95
CA ALA A 62 -0.29 3.72 -8.53
C ALA A 62 0.01 2.73 -7.39
N GLY A 63 -0.82 2.70 -6.35
CA GLY A 63 -0.70 1.75 -5.24
C GLY A 63 -0.83 0.29 -5.68
N MET A 64 -1.58 0.02 -6.75
CA MET A 64 -1.74 -1.31 -7.31
C MET A 64 -0.59 -1.73 -8.24
N LYS A 65 0.20 -0.80 -8.78
CA LYS A 65 1.37 -1.10 -9.63
C LYS A 65 2.59 -1.53 -8.83
N VAL A 66 2.86 -0.83 -7.72
CA VAL A 66 4.05 -1.01 -6.89
C VAL A 66 3.64 -0.76 -5.44
N ILE A 67 4.20 -1.53 -4.49
CA ILE A 67 3.90 -1.32 -3.08
C ILE A 67 4.42 0.04 -2.62
N HIS A 68 3.69 0.69 -1.72
CA HIS A 68 4.05 1.99 -1.17
C HIS A 68 3.98 1.97 0.36
N ALA A 69 4.78 2.82 0.99
CA ALA A 69 4.59 3.18 2.38
C ALA A 69 4.89 4.66 2.60
N VAL A 70 4.23 5.24 3.60
CA VAL A 70 4.39 6.64 4.00
C VAL A 70 5.03 6.67 5.38
N MET A 71 6.20 7.25 5.47
CA MET A 71 6.94 7.43 6.72
C MET A 71 6.26 8.50 7.59
N LYS A 72 6.56 8.50 8.89
CA LYS A 72 6.02 9.49 9.84
C LYS A 72 6.30 10.95 9.47
N ASP A 73 7.40 11.23 8.78
CA ASP A 73 7.77 12.57 8.29
C ASP A 73 7.11 12.95 6.95
N GLY A 74 6.34 12.03 6.36
CA GLY A 74 5.70 12.18 5.06
C GLY A 74 6.54 11.71 3.88
N GLU A 75 7.74 11.16 4.08
CA GLU A 75 8.52 10.51 3.02
C GLU A 75 7.70 9.34 2.44
N VAL A 76 7.50 9.34 1.12
CA VAL A 76 6.87 8.22 0.41
C VAL A 76 7.97 7.33 -0.14
N VAL A 77 7.96 6.06 0.26
CA VAL A 77 8.85 5.02 -0.24
C VAL A 77 8.04 3.99 -1.04
N GLN A 78 8.68 3.36 -2.02
CA GLN A 78 8.04 2.37 -2.89
C GLN A 78 8.94 1.18 -3.18
N GLY A 79 8.34 0.09 -3.65
CA GLY A 79 9.05 -1.11 -4.07
C GLY A 79 9.72 -1.83 -2.89
N ILE A 80 10.90 -2.42 -3.13
CA ILE A 80 11.58 -3.21 -2.09
C ILE A 80 12.02 -2.36 -0.88
N GLU A 81 12.21 -1.05 -1.06
CA GLU A 81 12.52 -0.12 0.02
C GLU A 81 11.44 -0.11 1.09
N VAL A 82 10.18 -0.30 0.71
CA VAL A 82 9.06 -0.46 1.65
C VAL A 82 9.33 -1.60 2.62
N PHE A 83 9.74 -2.77 2.12
CA PHE A 83 10.03 -3.91 3.00
C PHE A 83 11.23 -3.65 3.89
N ARG A 84 12.29 -3.01 3.39
CA ARG A 84 13.45 -2.61 4.20
C ARG A 84 13.02 -1.72 5.38
N ARG A 85 12.19 -0.70 5.13
CA ARG A 85 11.68 0.23 6.17
C ARG A 85 10.71 -0.44 7.13
N VAL A 86 9.74 -1.21 6.61
CA VAL A 86 8.74 -1.94 7.41
C VAL A 86 9.41 -2.97 8.34
N TYR A 87 10.32 -3.79 7.82
CA TYR A 87 11.03 -4.78 8.63
C TYR A 87 11.95 -4.12 9.65
N ASN A 88 12.59 -2.99 9.31
CA ASN A 88 13.37 -2.21 10.26
C ASN A 88 12.50 -1.69 11.42
N ALA A 89 11.29 -1.17 11.12
CA ALA A 89 10.36 -0.64 12.10
C ALA A 89 9.91 -1.68 13.15
N ILE A 90 9.90 -2.98 12.79
CA ILE A 90 9.56 -4.08 13.72
C ILE A 90 10.79 -4.82 14.26
N GLY A 91 12.00 -4.26 14.10
CA GLY A 91 13.25 -4.84 14.64
C GLY A 91 13.79 -6.04 13.86
N LEU A 92 13.26 -6.31 12.66
CA LEU A 92 13.68 -7.41 11.76
C LEU A 92 14.47 -6.91 10.55
N GLY A 93 15.02 -5.70 10.61
CA GLY A 93 15.75 -5.08 9.48
C GLY A 93 16.92 -5.92 8.95
N TRP A 94 17.49 -6.80 9.77
CA TRP A 94 18.56 -7.72 9.37
C TRP A 94 18.14 -8.70 8.26
N VAL A 95 16.84 -9.02 8.14
CA VAL A 95 16.30 -9.90 7.09
C VAL A 95 16.50 -9.29 5.71
N TYR A 96 16.35 -7.98 5.60
CA TYR A 96 16.46 -7.24 4.34
C TYR A 96 17.81 -6.53 4.16
N ALA A 97 18.75 -6.63 5.11
CA ALA A 97 20.01 -5.90 5.06
C ALA A 97 20.88 -6.25 3.83
N CYS A 98 20.88 -7.50 3.38
CA CYS A 98 21.62 -7.91 2.18
C CYS A 98 21.06 -7.29 0.90
N THR A 99 19.77 -6.92 0.89
CA THR A 99 19.13 -6.29 -0.26
C THR A 99 19.58 -4.84 -0.45
N SER A 100 20.25 -4.22 0.51
CA SER A 100 20.75 -2.84 0.41
C SER A 100 22.19 -2.74 -0.09
N TRP A 101 22.84 -3.85 -0.45
CA TRP A 101 24.22 -3.82 -0.95
C TRP A 101 24.30 -3.23 -2.36
N PRO A 102 25.36 -2.47 -2.69
CA PRO A 102 25.45 -1.70 -3.94
C PRO A 102 25.39 -2.56 -5.21
N VAL A 103 25.71 -3.85 -5.11
CA VAL A 103 25.66 -4.81 -6.23
C VAL A 103 24.36 -5.62 -6.22
N ILE A 104 23.89 -6.04 -5.04
CA ILE A 104 22.71 -6.91 -4.89
C ILE A 104 21.41 -6.10 -5.01
N GLY A 105 21.39 -4.90 -4.44
CA GLY A 105 20.21 -4.04 -4.41
C GLY A 105 19.59 -3.81 -5.78
N PRO A 106 20.34 -3.34 -6.79
CA PRO A 106 19.79 -3.13 -8.13
C PRO A 106 19.17 -4.40 -8.75
N VAL A 107 19.73 -5.58 -8.46
CA VAL A 107 19.20 -6.87 -8.95
C VAL A 107 17.90 -7.21 -8.23
N VAL A 108 17.84 -7.02 -6.92
CA VAL A 108 16.62 -7.28 -6.12
C VAL A 108 15.52 -6.31 -6.50
N ASP A 109 15.83 -5.02 -6.68
CA ASP A 109 14.90 -3.99 -7.11
C ASP A 109 14.29 -4.37 -8.48
N TRP A 110 15.12 -4.79 -9.43
CA TRP A 110 14.66 -5.25 -10.75
C TRP A 110 13.78 -6.51 -10.67
N LEU A 111 14.16 -7.50 -9.85
CA LEU A 111 13.36 -8.70 -9.63
C LEU A 111 12.01 -8.38 -9.01
N TYR A 112 11.99 -7.45 -8.05
CA TYR A 112 10.78 -6.98 -7.41
C TYR A 112 9.83 -6.33 -8.42
N ASP A 113 10.35 -5.46 -9.29
CA ASP A 113 9.52 -4.81 -10.32
C ASP A 113 8.90 -5.80 -11.30
N ILE A 114 9.62 -6.88 -11.64
CA ILE A 114 9.07 -7.98 -12.44
C ILE A 114 7.93 -8.65 -11.67
N TRP A 115 8.17 -9.05 -10.42
CA TRP A 115 7.14 -9.66 -9.60
C TRP A 115 5.90 -8.76 -9.49
N ALA A 116 6.07 -7.47 -9.22
CA ALA A 116 4.97 -6.52 -9.07
C ALA A 116 4.10 -6.43 -10.34
N ARG A 117 4.72 -6.47 -11.53
CA ARG A 117 4.01 -6.52 -12.83
C ARG A 117 3.24 -7.81 -13.05
N PHE A 118 3.80 -8.95 -12.65
CA PHE A 118 3.19 -10.26 -12.87
C PHE A 118 2.25 -10.71 -11.74
N ARG A 119 2.27 -10.07 -10.56
CA ARG A 119 1.56 -10.53 -9.36
C ARG A 119 0.07 -10.77 -9.59
N LEU A 120 -0.59 -9.91 -10.38
CA LEU A 120 -2.02 -10.05 -10.68
C LEU A 120 -2.28 -11.34 -11.46
N GLN A 121 -1.52 -11.58 -12.53
CA GLN A 121 -1.65 -12.80 -13.33
C GLN A 121 -1.29 -14.06 -12.53
N LEU A 122 -0.22 -14.00 -11.73
CA LEU A 122 0.23 -15.12 -10.90
C LEU A 122 -0.78 -15.48 -9.79
N THR A 123 -1.57 -14.52 -9.33
CA THR A 123 -2.62 -14.72 -8.33
C THR A 123 -4.01 -14.97 -8.95
N GLY A 124 -4.07 -15.18 -10.27
CA GLY A 124 -5.31 -15.48 -11.00
C GLY A 124 -6.25 -14.28 -11.16
N ARG A 125 -5.74 -13.06 -10.99
CA ARG A 125 -6.51 -11.82 -11.07
C ARG A 125 -6.53 -11.23 -12.48
N PRO A 126 -7.58 -10.43 -12.80
CA PRO A 126 -7.66 -9.67 -14.04
C PRO A 126 -6.47 -8.72 -14.23
N ALA A 127 -6.29 -8.25 -15.47
CA ALA A 127 -5.29 -7.21 -15.74
C ALA A 127 -5.61 -5.94 -14.95
N LEU A 128 -4.59 -5.15 -14.59
CA LEU A 128 -4.75 -3.96 -13.75
C LEU A 128 -5.85 -3.00 -14.27
N ALA A 129 -5.92 -2.77 -15.58
CA ALA A 129 -6.95 -1.93 -16.18
C ALA A 129 -8.38 -2.43 -15.91
N GLN A 130 -8.59 -3.76 -15.89
CA GLN A 130 -9.88 -4.34 -15.54
C GLN A 130 -10.16 -4.18 -14.04
N VAL A 131 -9.17 -4.42 -13.18
CA VAL A 131 -9.30 -4.23 -11.72
C VAL A 131 -9.70 -2.79 -11.38
N VAL A 132 -9.03 -1.80 -11.99
CA VAL A 132 -9.34 -0.37 -11.81
C VAL A 132 -10.77 -0.06 -12.26
N LYS A 133 -11.18 -0.58 -13.42
CA LYS A 133 -12.54 -0.40 -13.95
C LYS A 133 -13.60 -1.01 -13.02
N GLU A 134 -13.40 -2.27 -12.62
CA GLU A 134 -14.31 -3.00 -11.72
C GLU A 134 -14.46 -2.30 -10.37
N ARG A 135 -13.36 -1.74 -9.83
CA ARG A 135 -13.41 -0.93 -8.61
C ARG A 135 -14.25 0.33 -8.82
N ALA A 136 -14.03 1.07 -9.90
CA ALA A 136 -14.79 2.28 -10.19
C ALA A 136 -16.30 2.00 -10.31
N GLU A 137 -16.67 0.91 -10.99
CA GLU A 137 -18.05 0.44 -11.09
C GLU A 137 -18.64 0.05 -9.73
N ARG A 138 -17.87 -0.67 -8.90
CA ARG A 138 -18.26 -1.07 -7.54
C ARG A 138 -18.50 0.14 -6.64
N LEU A 139 -17.62 1.14 -6.68
CA LEU A 139 -17.76 2.39 -5.90
C LEU A 139 -18.97 3.21 -6.36
N ALA A 140 -19.19 3.32 -7.67
CA ALA A 140 -20.37 3.98 -8.23
C ALA A 140 -21.68 3.29 -7.78
N ALA A 141 -21.71 1.96 -7.78
CA ALA A 141 -22.89 1.19 -7.37
C ALA A 141 -23.16 1.23 -5.85
N SER A 142 -22.12 1.41 -5.03
CA SER A 142 -22.24 1.42 -3.57
C SER A 142 -22.60 2.80 -3.00
N GLY A 143 -22.75 3.83 -3.85
CA GLY A 143 -23.13 5.17 -3.42
C GLY A 143 -22.07 5.86 -2.54
N VAL A 144 -20.84 5.34 -2.54
CA VAL A 144 -19.70 5.96 -1.86
C VAL A 144 -19.37 7.25 -2.61
N PRO A 145 -19.45 8.42 -1.96
CA PRO A 145 -19.21 9.68 -2.66
C PRO A 145 -17.73 9.78 -3.08
N SER A 146 -17.47 9.87 -4.38
CA SER A 146 -16.19 10.39 -4.89
C SER A 146 -16.20 11.91 -4.64
N CYS A 147 -15.47 12.36 -3.63
CA CYS A 147 -15.26 13.79 -3.42
C CYS A 147 -13.92 14.17 -4.05
N ASN A 148 -13.96 14.91 -5.17
CA ASN A 148 -12.79 15.66 -5.63
C ASN A 148 -12.61 16.91 -4.76
N ASP A 149 -11.38 17.45 -4.75
CA ASP A 149 -10.85 18.48 -3.82
C ASP A 149 -11.65 19.81 -3.73
N ASP A 150 -12.65 20.00 -4.59
CA ASP A 150 -13.59 21.12 -4.51
C ASP A 150 -14.94 20.62 -3.97
N LYS A 151 -15.26 21.03 -2.75
CA LYS A 151 -16.48 20.72 -1.97
C LYS A 151 -17.79 20.74 -2.79
N ALA A 152 -18.08 19.66 -3.50
CA ALA A 152 -19.40 19.38 -4.06
C ALA A 152 -19.55 17.88 -4.26
N CYS A 153 -19.84 17.16 -3.17
CA CYS A 153 -20.19 15.76 -3.25
C CYS A 153 -21.64 15.66 -3.76
N LYS A 154 -21.84 15.24 -5.02
CA LYS A 154 -23.16 14.99 -5.61
C LYS A 154 -23.35 13.50 -5.85
N PRO A 155 -24.46 12.90 -5.41
CA PRO A 155 -24.80 11.54 -5.81
C PRO A 155 -25.08 11.52 -7.32
N LEU A 156 -24.44 10.60 -8.03
CA LEU A 156 -24.82 10.27 -9.41
C LEU A 156 -26.12 9.48 -9.33
N ARG A 157 -27.20 10.09 -9.82
CA ARG A 157 -28.54 9.53 -9.90
C ARG A 157 -28.72 8.80 -11.23
#